data_AF-A0A0G1GPW9-F1
#
_entry.id   AF-A0A0G1GPW9-F1
#
_cell.length_a   1.000
_cell.length_b   1.000
_cell.length_c   1.000
_cell.angle_alpha   90.00
_cell.angle_beta   90.00
_cell.angle_gamma   90.00
#
_symmetry.space_group_name_H-M   'P 1'
#
loop_
_entity.id
_entity.type
_entity.pdbx_description
1 polymer ?
#
loop_
_entity_poly.entity_id
_entity_poly.type
_entity_poly.pdbx_seq_one_letter_code
_entity_poly.pdbx_strand_id
1 'polypeptide(L)'
;MMQVLFEKYGTLLEFDNKKLWCFWEPGSLKNITEDELRSLKVGYRAKSIKKTDDYFADGRIDEMELRKKDRDTQMEELLKLYEPV
;
A
#
# COMPACT_ATOMS: atom_id res chain seq x y z
N MET A 1 -13.89 -5.20 -2.50
CA MET A 1 -12.46 -5.38 -2.86
C MET A 1 -11.57 -4.90 -1.72
N MET A 2 -11.62 -3.61 -1.34
CA MET A 2 -10.76 -3.07 -0.26
C MET A 2 -11.01 -3.69 1.12
N GLN A 3 -12.29 -3.95 1.46
CA GLN A 3 -12.67 -4.60 2.72
C GLN A 3 -11.92 -5.93 2.98
N VAL A 4 -11.72 -6.75 1.95
CA VAL A 4 -11.02 -8.05 2.08
C VAL A 4 -9.54 -7.86 2.41
N LEU A 5 -8.92 -6.78 1.90
CA LEU A 5 -7.53 -6.46 2.25
C LEU A 5 -7.43 -6.01 3.72
N PHE A 6 -8.39 -5.20 4.17
CA PHE A 6 -8.44 -4.76 5.56
C PHE A 6 -8.68 -5.91 6.53
N GLU A 7 -9.62 -6.80 6.22
CA GLU A 7 -9.89 -7.96 7.07
C GLU A 7 -8.72 -8.94 7.13
N LYS A 8 -7.92 -9.04 6.06
CA LYS A 8 -6.79 -9.98 6.00
C LYS A 8 -5.47 -9.40 6.52
N TYR A 9 -5.20 -8.12 6.28
CA TYR A 9 -3.91 -7.50 6.56
C TYR A 9 -3.99 -6.28 7.48
N GLY A 10 -5.17 -5.67 7.60
CA GLY A 10 -5.39 -4.53 8.49
C GLY A 10 -5.43 -4.94 9.97
N THR A 11 -5.60 -3.93 10.82
CA THR A 11 -5.73 -4.13 12.27
C THR A 11 -7.16 -3.83 12.71
N LEU A 12 -7.78 -4.75 13.44
CA LEU A 12 -9.12 -4.54 13.99
C LEU A 12 -9.04 -3.65 15.23
N LEU A 13 -9.79 -2.55 15.23
CA LEU A 13 -9.93 -1.60 16.33
C LEU A 13 -11.39 -1.57 16.79
N GLU A 14 -11.61 -1.28 18.07
CA GLU A 14 -12.93 -1.00 18.61
C GLU A 14 -12.98 0.40 19.23
N PHE A 15 -13.96 1.20 18.83
CA PHE A 15 -14.22 2.53 19.38
C PHE A 15 -15.72 2.77 19.46
N ASP A 16 -16.22 3.22 20.62
CA ASP A 16 -17.65 3.45 20.86
C ASP A 16 -18.52 2.22 20.51
N ASN A 17 -18.08 1.03 20.94
CA ASN A 17 -18.69 -0.27 20.63
C ASN A 17 -18.84 -0.58 19.12
N LYS A 18 -18.05 0.09 18.26
CA LYS A 18 -18.01 -0.15 16.81
C LYS A 18 -16.66 -0.73 16.43
N LYS A 19 -16.69 -1.82 15.66
CA LYS A 19 -15.52 -2.45 15.07
C LYS A 19 -15.13 -1.75 13.77
N LEU A 20 -13.88 -1.35 13.68
CA LEU A 20 -13.29 -0.63 12.55
C LEU A 20 -12.00 -1.34 12.12
N TRP A 21 -11.72 -1.36 10.83
CA TRP A 21 -10.43 -1.85 10.34
C TRP A 21 -9.51 -0.68 10.00
N CYS A 22 -8.30 -0.71 10.55
CA CYS A 22 -7.21 0.19 10.20
C CYS A 22 -6.42 -0.36 9.01
N PHE A 23 -5.75 0.53 8.29
CA PHE A 23 -4.75 0.15 7.31
C PHE A 23 -3.59 -0.62 7.97
N TRP A 24 -2.91 -1.42 7.18
CA TRP A 24 -1.62 -2.00 7.56
C TRP A 24 -0.50 -0.97 7.39
N GLU A 25 0.62 -1.23 8.06
CA GLU A 25 1.80 -0.36 7.97
C GLU A 25 2.47 -0.48 6.59
N PRO A 26 3.02 0.61 6.03
CA PRO A 26 3.75 0.55 4.76
C PRO A 26 4.90 -0.48 4.81
N GLY A 27 4.98 -1.36 3.81
CA GLY A 27 6.01 -2.39 3.74
C GLY A 27 5.68 -3.68 4.52
N SER A 28 4.52 -3.76 5.18
CA SER A 28 4.14 -4.95 5.94
C SER A 28 3.77 -6.15 5.07
N LEU A 29 3.53 -5.95 3.77
CA LEU A 29 3.20 -7.01 2.81
C LEU A 29 4.44 -7.61 2.11
N LYS A 30 5.67 -7.24 2.52
CA LYS A 30 6.92 -7.71 1.92
C LYS A 30 7.01 -9.23 1.71
N ASN A 31 6.45 -10.01 2.64
CA ASN A 31 6.48 -11.48 2.62
C ASN A 31 5.29 -12.12 1.89
N ILE A 32 4.33 -11.33 1.39
CA ILE A 32 3.13 -11.81 0.73
C ILE A 32 3.37 -11.85 -0.78
N THR A 33 3.04 -12.95 -1.45
CA THR A 33 3.21 -13.06 -2.90
C THR A 33 2.14 -12.28 -3.69
N GLU A 34 2.43 -11.94 -4.95
CA GLU A 34 1.43 -11.32 -5.84
C GLU A 34 0.20 -12.24 -6.03
N ASP A 35 0.41 -13.56 -6.10
CA ASP A 35 -0.68 -14.53 -6.26
C ASP A 35 -1.57 -14.61 -5.02
N GLU A 36 -1.00 -14.52 -3.81
CA GLU A 36 -1.79 -14.41 -2.59
C GLU A 36 -2.65 -13.15 -2.58
N LEU A 37 -2.14 -12.02 -3.07
CA LEU A 37 -2.95 -10.80 -3.22
C LEU A 37 -4.03 -11.00 -4.29
N ARG A 38 -3.69 -11.62 -5.43
CA ARG A 38 -4.62 -11.89 -6.53
C ARG A 38 -5.78 -12.79 -6.09
N SER A 39 -5.54 -13.73 -5.18
CA SER A 39 -6.57 -14.58 -4.57
C SER A 39 -7.68 -13.78 -3.84
N LEU A 40 -7.38 -12.55 -3.42
CA LEU A 40 -8.31 -11.63 -2.75
C LEU A 40 -9.18 -10.82 -3.72
N LYS A 41 -9.23 -11.23 -4.99
CA LYS A 41 -10.06 -10.62 -6.04
C LYS A 41 -9.73 -9.14 -6.29
N VAL A 42 -8.48 -8.74 -6.07
CA VAL A 42 -7.96 -7.41 -6.46
C VAL A 42 -7.54 -7.35 -7.95
N GLY A 43 -7.57 -8.49 -8.64
CA GLY A 43 -7.30 -8.60 -10.07
C GLY A 43 -5.89 -8.16 -10.45
N TYR A 44 -5.75 -7.46 -11.57
CA TYR A 44 -4.44 -6.98 -12.06
C TYR A 44 -3.75 -5.99 -11.12
N ARG A 45 -4.48 -5.39 -10.16
CA ARG A 45 -3.93 -4.45 -9.19
C ARG A 45 -3.06 -5.12 -8.12
N ALA A 46 -3.11 -6.45 -8.00
CA ALA A 46 -2.22 -7.20 -7.10
C ALA A 46 -0.75 -6.82 -7.32
N LYS A 47 -0.34 -6.71 -8.59
CA LYS A 47 1.01 -6.31 -9.00
C LYS A 47 1.37 -4.92 -8.47
N SER A 48 0.50 -3.93 -8.67
CA SER A 48 0.73 -2.55 -8.21
C SER A 48 0.77 -2.46 -6.69
N ILE A 49 -0.13 -3.15 -5.99
CA ILE A 49 -0.15 -3.16 -4.51
C ILE A 49 1.17 -3.73 -3.97
N LYS A 50 1.62 -4.89 -4.50
CA LYS A 50 2.88 -5.50 -4.06
C LYS A 50 4.07 -4.62 -4.35
N LYS A 51 4.17 -4.09 -5.59
CA LYS A 51 5.27 -3.22 -6.00
C LYS A 51 5.38 -1.97 -5.14
N THR A 52 4.25 -1.30 -4.86
CA THR A 52 4.23 -0.11 -4.01
C THR A 52 4.64 -0.44 -2.58
N ASP A 53 4.13 -1.52 -1.99
CA ASP A 53 4.51 -1.94 -0.63
C ASP A 53 6.01 -2.27 -0.54
N ASP A 54 6.57 -2.91 -1.57
CA ASP A 54 8.02 -3.19 -1.64
C ASP A 54 8.87 -1.93 -1.67
N TYR A 55 8.41 -0.87 -2.34
CA TYR A 55 9.13 0.41 -2.32
C TYR A 55 9.17 1.05 -0.93
N PHE A 56 8.13 0.86 -0.13
CA PHE A 56 8.16 1.26 1.28
C PHE A 56 9.06 0.34 2.11
N ALA A 57 9.00 -0.98 1.90
CA ALA A 57 9.83 -1.94 2.62
C ALA A 57 11.34 -1.74 2.36
N ASP A 58 11.70 -1.39 1.12
CA ASP A 58 13.07 -1.10 0.69
C ASP A 58 13.54 0.32 1.04
N GLY A 59 12.66 1.18 1.57
CA GLY A 59 12.98 2.59 1.85
C GLY A 59 13.24 3.45 0.62
N ARG A 60 12.70 3.06 -0.56
CA ARG A 60 12.84 3.83 -1.81
C ARG A 60 11.96 5.07 -1.86
N ILE A 61 10.98 5.17 -0.97
CA ILE A 61 10.05 6.28 -0.86
C ILE A 61 10.01 6.74 0.60
N ASP A 62 10.20 8.03 0.81
CA ASP A 62 9.83 8.71 2.05
C ASP A 62 8.65 9.64 1.74
N GLU A 63 7.46 9.18 2.11
CA GLU A 63 6.21 9.88 1.84
C GLU A 63 6.11 11.22 2.59
N MET A 64 6.68 11.27 3.80
CA MET A 64 6.64 12.46 4.65
C MET A 64 7.57 13.55 4.11
N GLU A 65 8.73 13.18 3.57
CA GLU A 65 9.62 14.12 2.89
C GLU A 65 9.06 14.55 1.53
N LEU A 66 8.40 13.64 0.79
CA LEU A 66 7.80 13.95 -0.50
C LEU A 66 6.72 15.03 -0.38
N ARG A 67 5.86 14.95 0.66
CA ARG A 67 4.82 15.96 0.94
C ARG A 67 5.33 17.38 1.10
N LYS A 68 6.61 17.56 1.45
CA LYS A 68 7.23 18.88 1.65
C LYS A 68 7.76 19.49 0.36
N LYS A 69 7.86 18.72 -0.72
CA LYS A 69 8.33 19.19 -2.03
C LYS A 69 7.26 20.01 -2.75
N ASP A 70 7.65 20.73 -3.78
CA ASP A 70 6.70 21.42 -4.66
C ASP A 70 5.88 20.41 -5.49
N ARG A 71 4.79 20.89 -6.08
CA ARG A 71 3.83 20.07 -6.83
C ARG A 71 4.48 19.29 -7.97
N ASP A 72 5.38 19.92 -8.73
CA ASP A 72 5.91 19.32 -9.95
C ASP A 72 6.90 18.20 -9.58
N THR A 73 7.73 18.44 -8.56
CA THR A 73 8.58 17.39 -7.96
C THR A 73 7.74 16.23 -7.40
N GLN A 74 6.69 16.53 -6.64
CA GLN A 74 5.80 15.49 -6.10
C GLN A 74 5.19 14.63 -7.22
N MET A 75 4.71 15.27 -8.27
CA MET A 75 4.11 14.59 -9.42
C MET A 75 5.12 13.69 -10.12
N GLU A 76 6.33 14.19 -10.40
CA GLU A 76 7.39 13.41 -11.05
C GLU A 76 7.74 12.15 -10.24
N GLU A 77 7.98 12.29 -8.94
CA GLU A 77 8.34 11.17 -8.06
C GLU A 77 7.20 10.14 -7.92
N LEU A 78 5.94 10.59 -7.80
CA LEU A 78 4.79 9.69 -7.72
C LEU A 78 4.54 8.93 -9.03
N LEU A 79 4.82 9.54 -10.18
CA LEU A 79 4.67 8.89 -11.49
C LEU A 79 5.71 7.77 -11.69
N LYS A 80 6.95 7.95 -11.21
CA LYS A 80 8.00 6.90 -11.22
C LYS A 80 7.56 5.60 -10.55
N LEU A 81 6.60 5.66 -9.61
CA LEU A 81 6.06 4.47 -8.94
C LEU A 81 5.33 3.53 -9.91
N TYR A 82 4.73 4.10 -10.96
CA TYR A 82 3.98 3.37 -11.99
C TYR A 82 4.86 2.92 -13.16
N GLU A 83 6.02 3.55 -13.37
CA GLU A 83 6.90 3.23 -14.49
C GLU A 83 7.57 1.86 -14.32
N PRO A 84 7.73 1.08 -15.42
CA PRO A 84 8.52 -0.14 -15.39
C PRO A 84 10.00 0.19 -15.12
N VAL A 85 10.63 -0.56 -14.21
CA VAL A 85 12.08 -0.54 -13.99
C VAL A 85 12.78 -1.31 -15.11
#